data_AF-A0A7S0LRH5-F1
#
_entry.id   AF-A0A7S0LRH5-F1
#
_cell.length_a   1.000
_cell.length_b   1.000
_cell.length_c   1.000
_cell.angle_alpha   90.00
_cell.angle_beta   90.00
_cell.angle_gamma   90.00
#
_symmetry.space_group_name_H-M   'P 1'
#
loop_
_entity.id
_entity.type
_entity.pdbx_description
1 polymer ?
#
loop_
_entity_poly.entity_id
_entity_poly.type
_entity_poly.pdbx_seq_one_letter_code
_entity_poly.pdbx_strand_id
1 'polypeptide(L)'
;QSMLSRSLRSALSDGMGTSATEASPTARAAAGQGGLMGLYDTLFSQYGISCGQVLVTESDFANPARVGRMRQTLQLMLQVGAVPVINENDVIALPSRRALFTDNDSLSVLVAKELQAELLLLFSDVAGIYREAPKPGKPNQVLPICTRRTKVDFGEKSARGRGGMSAKVEAALTAVDQGVGAVVILSGFEPCGLQRVLRGEAIGTLMLTEAKAAAVAAETPPTTQVRAPAAAAVPSVGEQALRAATEQAMSARKAARQLAKLSYSQRGELLRALADGLLASYDEIAAANELDVAAAKEMKMSSAMRARLLLPKKKLAAVADGIRSIASQPDPLGRIKRKMELASGLTLLQETVPLGVLLVIFESRPDVVPQVAALSIASGNGLILKGGKEAARTNAALHAV
;
A
#
# COMPACT_ATOMS: atom_id res chain seq x y z
N GLN A 1 -1.86 -29.09 13.33
CA GLN A 1 -1.77 -29.28 14.79
C GLN A 1 -0.31 -29.16 15.19
N SER A 2 0.13 -28.03 15.76
CA SER A 2 1.38 -27.95 16.55
C SER A 2 1.75 -26.54 17.11
N MET A 3 0.89 -25.50 17.06
CA MET A 3 1.29 -24.18 17.57
C MET A 3 0.22 -23.49 18.44
N LEU A 4 -0.36 -24.21 19.40
CA LEU A 4 -1.05 -23.58 20.53
C LEU A 4 -0.58 -24.28 21.81
N SER A 5 0.07 -23.49 22.68
CA SER A 5 0.58 -23.93 23.98
C SER A 5 -0.55 -24.51 24.83
N ARG A 6 -0.25 -25.57 25.58
CA ARG A 6 -1.21 -26.28 26.47
C ARG A 6 -1.94 -25.32 27.43
N SER A 7 -1.34 -24.19 27.79
CA SER A 7 -1.89 -23.20 28.71
C SER A 7 -3.15 -22.49 28.19
N LEU A 8 -3.23 -22.23 26.88
CA LEU A 8 -4.41 -21.61 26.25
C LEU A 8 -5.60 -22.58 26.15
N ARG A 9 -5.32 -23.88 26.06
CA ARG A 9 -6.34 -24.94 26.05
C ARG A 9 -7.03 -25.10 27.41
N SER A 10 -6.28 -24.91 28.50
CA SER A 10 -6.78 -25.00 29.86
C SER A 10 -7.60 -23.78 30.29
N ALA A 11 -7.30 -22.59 29.74
CA ALA A 11 -8.05 -21.38 30.08
C ALA A 11 -9.42 -21.30 29.37
N LEU A 12 -9.57 -22.00 28.24
CA LEU A 12 -10.81 -22.03 27.45
C LEU A 12 -11.80 -23.10 27.90
N SER A 13 -11.41 -24.06 28.76
CA SER A 13 -12.30 -25.12 29.23
C SER A 13 -13.19 -24.71 30.40
N ASP A 14 -12.78 -23.73 31.20
CA ASP A 14 -13.34 -23.53 32.55
C ASP A 14 -14.35 -22.38 32.68
N GLY A 15 -14.85 -21.86 31.57
CA GLY A 15 -16.03 -21.02 31.63
C GLY A 15 -16.23 -20.22 30.36
N MET A 16 -17.31 -20.50 29.64
CA MET A 16 -18.24 -19.46 29.23
C MET A 16 -19.53 -20.09 28.73
N GLY A 17 -20.62 -19.71 29.40
CA GLY A 17 -21.98 -19.99 29.00
C GLY A 17 -22.30 -19.33 27.65
N THR A 18 -23.29 -19.94 27.01
CA THR A 18 -23.86 -19.62 25.71
C THR A 18 -24.38 -18.18 25.62
N SER A 19 -23.65 -17.30 24.95
CA SER A 19 -24.19 -16.16 24.21
C SER A 19 -23.23 -15.83 23.07
N ALA A 20 -23.73 -15.71 21.84
CA ALA A 20 -22.92 -15.32 20.68
C ALA A 20 -22.40 -13.88 20.86
N THR A 21 -21.23 -13.74 21.47
CA THR A 21 -20.58 -12.46 21.73
C THR A 21 -19.70 -12.09 20.54
N GLU A 22 -19.96 -10.93 19.92
CA GLU A 22 -18.96 -10.25 19.10
C GLU A 22 -17.61 -10.30 19.81
N ALA A 23 -16.59 -10.89 19.19
CA ALA A 23 -15.28 -11.09 19.83
C ALA A 23 -14.81 -9.77 20.45
N SER A 24 -14.38 -9.78 21.72
CA SER A 24 -14.00 -8.55 22.42
C SER A 24 -12.90 -7.80 21.63
N PRO A 25 -12.89 -6.46 21.62
CA PRO A 25 -11.85 -5.68 20.95
C PRO A 25 -10.42 -6.12 21.33
N THR A 26 -10.22 -6.48 22.61
CA THR A 26 -8.96 -6.98 23.15
C THR A 26 -8.57 -8.35 22.56
N ALA A 27 -9.53 -9.26 22.36
CA ALA A 27 -9.27 -10.57 21.72
C ALA A 27 -8.92 -10.42 20.23
N ARG A 28 -9.56 -9.46 19.52
CA ARG A 28 -9.21 -9.15 18.13
C ARG A 28 -7.82 -8.56 18.01
N ALA A 29 -7.43 -7.66 18.92
CA ALA A 29 -6.09 -7.10 18.97
C ALA A 29 -5.04 -8.19 19.23
N ALA A 30 -5.28 -9.09 20.21
CA ALA A 30 -4.38 -10.20 20.50
C ALA A 30 -4.18 -11.13 19.28
N ALA A 31 -5.27 -11.49 18.60
CA ALA A 31 -5.20 -12.33 17.40
C ALA A 31 -4.53 -11.62 16.21
N GLY A 32 -4.78 -10.31 16.04
CA GLY A 32 -4.25 -9.52 14.93
C GLY A 32 -2.78 -9.13 15.07
N GLN A 33 -2.29 -8.90 16.29
CA GLN A 33 -0.94 -8.39 16.53
C GLN A 33 0.16 -9.33 16.05
N GLY A 34 -0.03 -10.65 16.22
CA GLY A 34 0.91 -11.66 15.69
C GLY A 34 0.99 -11.65 14.16
N GLY A 35 -0.16 -11.52 13.49
CA GLY A 35 -0.23 -11.42 12.04
C GLY A 35 0.38 -10.13 11.49
N LEU A 36 0.13 -9.00 12.15
CA LEU A 36 0.74 -7.71 11.82
C LEU A 36 2.27 -7.79 11.88
N MET A 37 2.81 -8.40 12.95
CA MET A 37 4.25 -8.54 13.10
C MET A 37 4.85 -9.49 12.07
N GLY A 38 4.20 -10.61 11.77
CA GLY A 38 4.65 -11.54 10.73
C GLY A 38 4.72 -10.89 9.33
N LEU A 39 3.81 -9.96 9.03
CA LEU A 39 3.86 -9.17 7.80
C LEU A 39 5.09 -8.24 7.77
N TYR A 40 5.33 -7.47 8.84
CA TYR A 40 6.50 -6.59 8.93
C TYR A 40 7.80 -7.39 8.83
N ASP A 41 7.89 -8.51 9.53
CA ASP A 41 9.07 -9.38 9.52
C ASP A 41 9.36 -9.92 8.12
N THR A 42 8.31 -10.38 7.41
CA THR A 42 8.43 -10.84 6.01
C THR A 42 8.92 -9.72 5.09
N LEU A 43 8.37 -8.50 5.23
CA LEU A 43 8.72 -7.38 4.36
C LEU A 43 10.13 -6.85 4.64
N PHE A 44 10.53 -6.70 5.90
CA PHE A 44 11.87 -6.22 6.25
C PHE A 44 12.96 -7.26 5.96
N SER A 45 12.68 -8.55 6.16
CA SER A 45 13.62 -9.63 5.87
C SER A 45 14.02 -9.70 4.39
N GLN A 46 13.14 -9.31 3.46
CA GLN A 46 13.47 -9.22 2.03
C GLN A 46 14.59 -8.22 1.73
N TYR A 47 14.80 -7.24 2.61
CA TYR A 47 15.86 -6.24 2.50
C TYR A 47 17.04 -6.52 3.45
N GLY A 48 17.04 -7.69 4.12
CA GLY A 48 18.06 -8.04 5.12
C GLY A 48 18.01 -7.18 6.39
N ILE A 49 16.88 -6.51 6.64
CA ILE A 49 16.68 -5.66 7.81
C ILE A 49 15.94 -6.47 8.86
N SER A 50 16.44 -6.47 10.09
CA SER A 50 15.73 -7.05 11.24
C SER A 50 14.74 -6.03 11.79
N CYS A 51 13.57 -6.49 12.22
CA CYS A 51 12.62 -5.65 12.95
C CYS A 51 12.25 -6.29 14.29
N GLY A 52 11.86 -5.47 15.27
CA GLY A 52 11.53 -5.95 16.61
C GLY A 52 10.25 -5.32 17.13
N GLN A 53 9.40 -6.13 17.75
CA GLN A 53 8.14 -5.68 18.30
C GLN A 53 8.33 -4.99 19.66
N VAL A 54 7.66 -3.85 19.84
CA VAL A 54 7.53 -3.18 21.13
C VAL A 54 6.06 -2.86 21.37
N LEU A 55 5.49 -3.40 22.43
CA LEU A 55 4.11 -3.14 22.84
C LEU A 55 4.10 -2.25 24.08
N VAL A 56 3.33 -1.19 24.03
CA VAL A 56 3.31 -0.18 25.10
C VAL A 56 1.89 0.15 25.53
N THR A 57 1.74 0.53 26.78
CA THR A 57 0.49 1.04 27.34
C THR A 57 0.68 2.47 27.83
N GLU A 58 -0.42 3.16 28.07
CA GLU A 58 -0.43 4.47 28.70
C GLU A 58 0.37 4.51 30.02
N SER A 59 0.20 3.46 30.84
CA SER A 59 0.87 3.36 32.14
C SER A 59 2.40 3.30 32.02
N ASP A 60 2.93 2.87 30.87
CA ASP A 60 4.38 2.82 30.64
C ASP A 60 4.97 4.22 30.53
N PHE A 61 4.23 5.16 29.94
CA PHE A 61 4.64 6.56 29.81
C PHE A 61 4.45 7.38 31.10
N ALA A 62 3.56 6.94 32.00
CA ALA A 62 3.38 7.57 33.30
C ALA A 62 4.56 7.35 34.27
N ASN A 63 5.43 6.37 34.01
CA ASN A 63 6.56 6.03 34.89
C ASN A 63 7.90 6.39 34.22
N PRO A 64 8.63 7.40 34.75
CA PRO A 64 9.91 7.84 34.17
C PRO A 64 10.96 6.74 34.04
N ALA A 65 10.99 5.77 34.95
CA ALA A 65 11.92 4.65 34.87
C ALA A 65 11.58 3.68 33.73
N ARG A 66 10.29 3.44 33.45
CA ARG A 66 9.86 2.61 32.31
C ARG A 66 10.15 3.32 30.98
N VAL A 67 9.88 4.62 30.91
CA VAL A 67 10.24 5.45 29.75
C VAL A 67 11.74 5.42 29.49
N GLY A 68 12.58 5.58 30.52
CA GLY A 68 14.03 5.49 30.40
C GLY A 68 14.51 4.15 29.85
N ARG A 69 13.94 3.04 30.33
CA ARG A 69 14.25 1.70 29.81
C ARG A 69 13.83 1.53 28.36
N MET A 70 12.60 1.94 28.01
CA MET A 70 12.10 1.89 26.64
C MET A 70 13.01 2.68 25.70
N ARG A 71 13.37 3.91 26.07
CA ARG A 71 14.29 4.76 25.29
C ARG A 71 15.62 4.05 25.04
N GLN A 72 16.23 3.49 26.09
CA GLN A 72 17.48 2.76 25.98
C GLN A 72 17.36 1.54 25.04
N THR A 73 16.28 0.76 25.18
CA THR A 73 16.04 -0.40 24.31
C THR A 73 15.87 0.01 22.84
N LEU A 74 15.07 1.04 22.56
CA LEU A 74 14.85 1.54 21.20
C LEU A 74 16.15 2.07 20.58
N GLN A 75 16.97 2.80 21.34
CA GLN A 75 18.27 3.27 20.88
C GLN A 75 19.22 2.11 20.56
N LEU A 76 19.28 1.08 21.42
CA LEU A 76 20.10 -0.12 21.18
C LEU A 76 19.65 -0.87 19.92
N MET A 77 18.33 -1.02 19.70
CA MET A 77 17.79 -1.65 18.49
C MET A 77 18.24 -0.90 17.24
N LEU A 78 18.11 0.43 17.23
CA LEU A 78 18.54 1.26 16.11
C LEU A 78 20.05 1.19 15.87
N GLN A 79 20.86 1.14 16.93
CA GLN A 79 22.33 1.00 16.84
C GLN A 79 22.78 -0.30 16.18
N VAL A 80 22.05 -1.41 16.40
CA VAL A 80 22.34 -2.70 15.76
C VAL A 80 21.68 -2.85 14.38
N GLY A 81 21.03 -1.80 13.86
CA GLY A 81 20.36 -1.81 12.57
C GLY A 81 18.99 -2.48 12.57
N ALA A 82 18.41 -2.73 13.75
CA ALA A 82 17.06 -3.28 13.87
C ALA A 82 16.00 -2.16 13.90
N VAL A 83 14.92 -2.34 13.15
CA VAL A 83 13.79 -1.38 13.09
C VAL A 83 12.75 -1.71 14.17
N PRO A 84 12.51 -0.82 15.16
CA PRO A 84 11.45 -1.03 16.14
C PRO A 84 10.07 -0.80 15.51
N VAL A 85 9.17 -1.79 15.68
CA VAL A 85 7.75 -1.72 15.31
C VAL A 85 6.94 -1.58 16.60
N ILE A 86 6.43 -0.38 16.84
CA ILE A 86 5.78 -0.01 18.10
C ILE A 86 4.27 0.05 17.89
N ASN A 87 3.50 -0.56 18.80
CA ASN A 87 2.04 -0.45 18.82
C ASN A 87 1.50 -0.40 20.26
N GLU A 88 0.29 0.11 20.42
CA GLU A 88 -0.42 0.02 21.70
C GLU A 88 -0.71 -1.45 22.05
N ASN A 89 -0.53 -1.79 23.33
CA ASN A 89 -0.90 -3.10 23.86
C ASN A 89 -2.38 -3.13 24.23
N ASP A 90 -3.23 -3.11 23.20
CA ASP A 90 -4.70 -3.14 23.30
C ASP A 90 -5.25 -4.34 24.09
N VAL A 91 -4.44 -5.38 24.33
CA VAL A 91 -4.85 -6.56 25.11
C VAL A 91 -4.97 -6.24 26.59
N ILE A 92 -4.12 -5.35 27.10
CA ILE A 92 -4.02 -5.00 28.53
C ILE A 92 -4.21 -3.50 28.79
N ALA A 93 -4.36 -2.69 27.75
CA ALA A 93 -4.65 -1.26 27.88
C ALA A 93 -5.96 -1.07 28.66
N LEU A 94 -5.89 -0.29 29.75
CA LEU A 94 -7.06 0.04 30.54
C LEU A 94 -7.78 1.24 29.89
N PRO A 95 -9.13 1.22 29.80
CA PRO A 95 -9.87 2.39 29.36
C PRO A 95 -9.77 3.50 30.41
N SER A 96 -8.79 4.39 30.25
CA SER A 96 -8.55 5.53 31.14
C SER A 96 -9.38 6.75 30.74
N ARG A 97 -10.05 7.39 31.71
CA ARG A 97 -10.74 8.69 31.51
C ARG A 97 -9.77 9.90 31.41
N ARG A 98 -8.49 9.71 31.74
CA ARG A 98 -7.41 10.70 31.65
C ARG A 98 -6.25 10.13 30.83
N ALA A 99 -6.54 9.66 29.63
CA ALA A 99 -5.56 8.97 28.82
C ALA A 99 -4.45 9.93 28.32
N LEU A 100 -3.17 9.61 28.58
CA LEU A 100 -1.99 10.29 28.00
C LEU A 100 -1.98 10.23 26.46
N PHE A 101 -2.63 9.22 25.88
CA PHE A 101 -2.88 9.10 24.45
C PHE A 101 -4.21 8.38 24.21
N THR A 102 -4.86 8.68 23.08
CA THR A 102 -6.17 8.09 22.72
C THR A 102 -6.14 7.32 21.39
N ASP A 103 -5.03 7.43 20.66
CA ASP A 103 -4.78 6.81 19.37
C ASP A 103 -3.26 6.68 19.12
N ASN A 104 -2.92 5.93 18.06
CA ASN A 104 -1.53 5.74 17.64
C ASN A 104 -0.86 7.05 17.16
N ASP A 105 -1.63 8.06 16.77
CA ASP A 105 -1.09 9.38 16.41
C ASP A 105 -0.45 10.03 17.65
N SER A 106 -1.20 10.06 18.76
CA SER A 106 -0.73 10.54 20.06
C SER A 106 0.42 9.69 20.61
N LEU A 107 0.36 8.36 20.45
CA LEU A 107 1.46 7.47 20.83
C LEU A 107 2.75 7.77 20.04
N SER A 108 2.65 7.96 18.72
CA SER A 108 3.80 8.26 17.86
C SER A 108 4.51 9.56 18.27
N VAL A 109 3.73 10.56 18.73
CA VAL A 109 4.23 11.83 19.26
C VAL A 109 5.00 11.63 20.56
N LEU A 110 4.47 10.85 21.50
CA LEU A 110 5.16 10.53 22.75
C LEU A 110 6.48 9.80 22.48
N VAL A 111 6.47 8.79 21.61
CA VAL A 111 7.68 8.07 21.21
C VAL A 111 8.69 9.02 20.57
N ALA A 112 8.25 9.85 19.61
CA ALA A 112 9.12 10.80 18.92
C ALA A 112 9.77 11.79 19.89
N LYS A 113 9.01 12.30 20.85
CA LYS A 113 9.53 13.15 21.92
C LYS A 113 10.56 12.41 22.78
N GLU A 114 10.26 11.21 23.24
CA GLU A 114 11.15 10.46 24.13
C GLU A 114 12.46 10.05 23.45
N LEU A 115 12.43 9.88 22.13
CA LEU A 115 13.61 9.65 21.30
C LEU A 115 14.29 10.94 20.81
N GLN A 116 13.71 12.11 21.08
CA GLN A 116 14.16 13.41 20.54
C GLN A 116 14.31 13.37 19.02
N ALA A 117 13.29 12.84 18.33
CA ALA A 117 13.31 12.65 16.89
C ALA A 117 13.42 14.00 16.15
N GLU A 118 14.29 14.05 15.15
CA GLU A 118 14.43 15.21 14.27
C GLU A 118 13.22 15.38 13.34
N LEU A 119 12.57 14.27 12.97
CA LEU A 119 11.46 14.23 12.04
C LEU A 119 10.45 13.15 12.44
N LEU A 120 9.18 13.52 12.51
CA LEU A 120 8.05 12.60 12.63
C LEU A 120 7.19 12.66 11.36
N LEU A 121 6.90 11.51 10.77
CA LEU A 121 6.06 11.40 9.57
C LEU A 121 4.74 10.70 9.92
N LEU A 122 3.62 11.38 9.66
CA LEU A 122 2.28 10.87 9.89
C LEU A 122 1.60 10.59 8.55
N PHE A 123 1.55 9.31 8.17
CA PHE A 123 0.89 8.86 6.95
C PHE A 123 -0.62 8.72 7.18
N SER A 124 -1.43 9.48 6.44
CA SER A 124 -2.89 9.44 6.49
C SER A 124 -3.50 9.08 5.13
N ASP A 125 -4.80 8.95 5.07
CA ASP A 125 -5.61 8.88 3.84
C ASP A 125 -5.80 10.23 3.12
N VAL A 126 -5.44 11.34 3.75
CA VAL A 126 -5.51 12.70 3.17
C VAL A 126 -4.16 13.17 2.66
N ALA A 127 -4.15 14.04 1.63
CA ALA A 127 -2.92 14.58 1.05
C ALA A 127 -2.12 15.46 2.04
N GLY A 128 -2.81 16.09 2.98
CA GLY A 128 -2.24 16.97 4.01
C GLY A 128 -3.37 17.76 4.68
N ILE A 129 -3.03 18.86 5.33
CA ILE A 129 -4.01 19.79 5.92
C ILE A 129 -4.44 20.77 4.85
N TYR A 130 -5.74 20.96 4.69
CA TYR A 130 -6.30 21.94 3.76
C TYR A 130 -6.57 23.26 4.47
N ARG A 131 -6.45 24.41 3.77
CA ARG A 131 -6.84 25.72 4.31
C ARG A 131 -8.32 25.79 4.70
N GLU A 132 -9.16 25.15 3.89
CA GLU A 132 -10.60 25.09 4.06
C GLU A 132 -11.07 23.63 3.96
N ALA A 133 -12.20 23.31 4.59
CA ALA A 133 -12.80 21.98 4.49
C ALA A 133 -13.01 21.59 3.01
N PRO A 134 -12.65 20.36 2.59
CA PRO A 134 -12.72 19.97 1.19
C PRO A 134 -14.17 20.02 0.66
N LYS A 135 -14.46 20.95 -0.25
CA LYS A 135 -15.77 21.03 -0.93
C LYS A 135 -15.73 20.30 -2.28
N PRO A 136 -16.79 19.53 -2.65
CA PRO A 136 -16.88 18.93 -3.98
C PRO A 136 -16.80 20.00 -5.08
N GLY A 137 -15.93 19.81 -6.07
CA GLY A 137 -15.84 20.69 -7.24
C GLY A 137 -14.93 21.92 -7.12
N LYS A 138 -14.23 22.12 -5.99
CA LYS A 138 -13.16 23.15 -5.88
C LYS A 138 -11.79 22.51 -5.63
N PRO A 139 -10.72 22.98 -6.28
CA PRO A 139 -9.37 22.53 -5.97
C PRO A 139 -8.97 23.06 -4.58
N ASN A 140 -8.88 22.16 -3.60
CA ASN A 140 -8.44 22.53 -2.26
C ASN A 140 -6.92 22.50 -2.22
N GLN A 141 -6.30 23.61 -1.82
CA GLN A 141 -4.85 23.70 -1.67
C GLN A 141 -4.43 23.15 -0.31
N VAL A 142 -3.49 22.19 -0.34
CA VAL A 142 -2.82 21.71 0.87
C VAL A 142 -1.92 22.83 1.40
N LEU A 143 -1.98 23.06 2.71
CA LEU A 143 -1.08 23.97 3.40
C LEU A 143 0.33 23.38 3.40
N PRO A 144 1.33 24.04 2.78
CA PRO A 144 2.69 23.51 2.76
C PRO A 144 3.35 23.60 4.14
N ILE A 145 3.07 24.67 4.90
CA ILE A 145 3.59 24.90 6.25
C ILE A 145 2.43 25.23 7.18
N CYS A 146 2.42 24.62 8.36
CA CYS A 146 1.46 24.88 9.43
C CYS A 146 2.20 25.14 10.76
N THR A 147 1.91 26.28 11.38
CA THR A 147 2.38 26.63 12.73
C THR A 147 1.19 26.77 13.68
N ARG A 148 1.46 26.97 14.98
CA ARG A 148 0.39 27.15 16.00
C ARG A 148 -0.51 28.36 15.76
N ARG A 149 -0.04 29.37 15.00
CA ARG A 149 -0.84 30.55 14.60
C ARG A 149 -1.60 30.36 13.30
N THR A 150 -1.37 29.26 12.57
CA THR A 150 -2.04 29.00 11.30
C THR A 150 -3.50 28.66 11.58
N LYS A 151 -4.43 29.53 11.16
CA LYS A 151 -5.86 29.25 11.25
C LYS A 151 -6.21 28.15 10.25
N VAL A 152 -6.65 27.01 10.76
CA VAL A 152 -7.15 25.88 9.98
C VAL A 152 -8.61 25.68 10.33
N ASP A 153 -9.47 25.67 9.31
CA ASP A 153 -10.89 25.36 9.49
C ASP A 153 -11.13 23.86 9.32
N PHE A 154 -11.33 23.17 10.43
CA PHE A 154 -11.65 21.75 10.44
C PHE A 154 -13.15 21.58 10.23
N GLY A 155 -13.55 21.15 9.03
CA GLY A 155 -14.94 20.77 8.75
C GLY A 155 -15.46 19.64 9.66
N GLU A 156 -16.71 19.24 9.46
CA GLU A 156 -17.37 18.23 10.30
C GLU A 156 -16.64 16.87 10.33
N LYS A 157 -16.71 16.19 11.50
CA LYS A 157 -16.08 14.89 11.73
C LYS A 157 -16.64 13.83 10.78
N SER A 158 -15.79 13.13 10.05
CA SER A 158 -16.22 12.04 9.17
C SER A 158 -16.65 10.80 9.96
N ALA A 159 -17.74 10.15 9.55
CA ALA A 159 -18.44 9.08 10.26
C ALA A 159 -17.65 7.76 10.48
N ARG A 160 -16.41 7.64 9.98
CA ARG A 160 -15.60 6.40 10.04
C ARG A 160 -14.24 6.55 10.74
N GLY A 161 -13.84 7.77 11.13
CA GLY A 161 -12.55 8.01 11.80
C GLY A 161 -12.69 8.05 13.32
N ARG A 162 -11.91 7.23 14.04
CA ARG A 162 -11.84 7.28 15.52
C ARG A 162 -11.09 8.52 16.04
N GLY A 163 -10.22 9.12 15.22
CA GLY A 163 -9.50 10.37 15.49
C GLY A 163 -9.65 11.34 14.31
N GLY A 164 -10.20 12.53 14.56
CA GLY A 164 -10.44 13.55 13.54
C GLY A 164 -9.14 14.26 13.11
N MET A 165 -9.17 14.95 11.96
CA MET A 165 -8.04 15.78 11.49
C MET A 165 -7.58 16.79 12.55
N SER A 166 -8.50 17.35 13.34
CA SER A 166 -8.17 18.25 14.45
C SER A 166 -7.24 17.61 15.49
N ALA A 167 -7.46 16.33 15.83
CA ALA A 167 -6.63 15.62 16.80
C ALA A 167 -5.22 15.38 16.26
N LYS A 168 -5.10 15.02 14.96
CA LYS A 168 -3.80 14.87 14.29
C LYS A 168 -3.01 16.17 14.25
N VAL A 169 -3.68 17.29 13.96
CA VAL A 169 -3.01 18.60 13.94
C VAL A 169 -2.56 19.02 15.34
N GLU A 170 -3.43 18.88 16.34
CA GLU A 170 -3.04 19.19 17.73
C GLU A 170 -1.90 18.30 18.21
N ALA A 171 -1.94 16.99 17.93
CA ALA A 171 -0.87 16.06 18.30
C ALA A 171 0.46 16.44 17.64
N ALA A 172 0.44 16.75 16.34
CA ALA A 172 1.62 17.15 15.59
C ALA A 172 2.19 18.52 16.04
N LEU A 173 1.34 19.53 16.28
CA LEU A 173 1.77 20.82 16.85
C LEU A 173 2.38 20.63 18.24
N THR A 174 1.74 19.80 19.07
CA THR A 174 2.23 19.46 20.41
C THR A 174 3.60 18.76 20.36
N ALA A 175 3.82 17.89 19.38
CA ALA A 175 5.11 17.23 19.20
C ALA A 175 6.24 18.23 18.96
N VAL A 176 5.99 19.19 18.06
CA VAL A 176 6.95 20.24 17.71
C VAL A 176 7.23 21.15 18.91
N ASP A 177 6.19 21.53 19.67
CA ASP A 177 6.33 22.33 20.89
C ASP A 177 7.10 21.58 21.99
N GLN A 178 7.05 20.23 21.99
CA GLN A 178 7.75 19.37 22.95
C GLN A 178 9.15 18.94 22.50
N GLY A 179 9.69 19.55 21.43
CA GLY A 179 11.09 19.40 21.03
C GLY A 179 11.34 18.46 19.85
N VAL A 180 10.30 17.88 19.24
CA VAL A 180 10.45 17.17 17.95
C VAL A 180 10.87 18.18 16.87
N GLY A 181 11.85 17.83 16.06
CA GLY A 181 12.46 18.76 15.11
C GLY A 181 11.47 19.34 14.10
N ALA A 182 10.69 18.46 13.47
CA ALA A 182 9.60 18.77 12.55
C ALA A 182 8.60 17.61 12.48
N VAL A 183 7.35 17.90 12.10
CA VAL A 183 6.33 16.86 11.82
C VAL A 183 5.78 17.06 10.42
N VAL A 184 5.60 15.99 9.64
CA VAL A 184 4.96 16.06 8.31
C VAL A 184 3.72 15.17 8.28
N ILE A 185 2.58 15.74 7.90
CA ILE A 185 1.37 14.98 7.59
C ILE A 185 1.27 14.84 6.08
N LEU A 186 1.24 13.61 5.59
CA LEU A 186 1.17 13.29 4.17
C LEU A 186 0.28 12.08 3.89
N SER A 187 -0.11 11.92 2.63
CA SER A 187 -0.88 10.73 2.23
C SER A 187 0.00 9.48 2.21
N GLY A 188 -0.46 8.40 2.85
CA GLY A 188 0.09 7.05 2.72
C GLY A 188 -0.10 6.44 1.33
N PHE A 189 -0.86 7.10 0.45
CA PHE A 189 -0.99 6.75 -0.95
C PHE A 189 -0.06 7.57 -1.85
N GLU A 190 0.71 8.51 -1.30
CA GLU A 190 1.64 9.32 -2.07
C GLU A 190 2.82 8.47 -2.58
N PRO A 191 3.05 8.40 -3.91
CA PRO A 191 4.17 7.69 -4.50
C PRO A 191 5.51 8.14 -3.92
N CYS A 192 6.29 7.18 -3.41
CA CYS A 192 7.61 7.44 -2.82
C CYS A 192 7.59 8.54 -1.74
N GLY A 193 6.46 8.74 -1.04
CA GLY A 193 6.28 9.86 -0.11
C GLY A 193 7.40 9.99 0.92
N LEU A 194 7.81 8.87 1.54
CA LEU A 194 8.93 8.83 2.47
C LEU A 194 10.23 9.39 1.85
N GLN A 195 10.63 8.88 0.68
CA GLN A 195 11.89 9.24 0.02
C GLN A 195 11.90 10.71 -0.40
N ARG A 196 10.76 11.21 -0.90
CA ARG A 196 10.64 12.58 -1.38
C ARG A 196 10.67 13.59 -0.24
N VAL A 197 10.01 13.30 0.89
CA VAL A 197 10.10 14.12 2.10
C VAL A 197 11.54 14.16 2.63
N LEU A 198 12.25 13.02 2.66
CA LEU A 198 13.65 12.98 3.09
C LEU A 198 14.61 13.75 2.16
N ARG A 199 14.22 13.99 0.90
CA ARG A 199 14.96 14.85 -0.04
C ARG A 199 14.61 16.34 0.09
N GLY A 200 13.68 16.70 0.98
CA GLY A 200 13.23 18.08 1.17
C GLY A 200 12.18 18.54 0.16
N GLU A 201 11.52 17.64 -0.58
CA GLU A 201 10.40 18.03 -1.43
C GLU A 201 9.18 18.46 -0.59
N ALA A 202 8.53 19.55 -0.99
CA ALA A 202 7.35 20.08 -0.32
C ALA A 202 6.10 19.20 -0.60
N ILE A 203 5.88 18.19 0.23
CA ILE A 203 4.80 17.21 0.09
C ILE A 203 4.01 17.13 1.39
N GLY A 204 2.68 17.21 1.26
CA GLY A 204 1.79 17.27 2.41
C GLY A 204 1.92 18.58 3.16
N THR A 205 1.83 18.51 4.49
CA THR A 205 1.93 19.66 5.38
C THR A 205 3.05 19.49 6.39
N LEU A 206 4.04 20.39 6.33
CA LEU A 206 5.14 20.47 7.27
C LEU A 206 4.76 21.34 8.47
N MET A 207 4.98 20.83 9.68
CA MET A 207 4.78 21.56 10.93
C MET A 207 6.11 21.87 11.60
N LEU A 208 6.25 23.14 11.97
CA LEU A 208 7.45 23.71 12.56
C LEU A 208 7.08 24.67 13.69
N THR A 209 8.03 24.93 14.59
CA THR A 209 7.92 26.03 15.54
C THR A 209 7.90 27.35 14.80
N GLU A 210 7.33 28.39 15.40
CA GLU A 210 7.31 29.75 14.82
C GLU A 210 8.72 30.22 14.41
N ALA A 211 9.72 29.98 15.26
CA ALA A 211 11.11 30.34 14.98
C ALA A 211 11.68 29.61 13.75
N LYS A 212 11.41 28.30 13.63
CA LYS A 212 11.87 27.49 12.49
C LYS A 212 11.10 27.84 11.20
N ALA A 213 9.80 28.09 11.30
CA ALA A 213 8.98 28.52 10.17
C ALA A 213 9.44 29.89 9.64
N ALA A 214 9.78 30.83 10.53
CA ALA A 214 10.34 32.12 10.17
C ALA A 214 11.72 32.00 9.52
N ALA A 215 12.58 31.08 10.00
CA ALA A 215 13.87 30.79 9.39
C ALA A 215 13.72 30.24 7.96
N VAL A 216 12.82 29.27 7.76
CA VAL A 216 12.50 28.71 6.44
C VAL A 216 11.91 29.78 5.51
N ALA A 217 11.04 30.65 6.02
CA ALA A 217 10.49 31.77 5.26
C ALA A 217 11.55 32.83 4.90
N ALA A 218 12.51 33.09 5.80
CA ALA A 218 13.61 34.04 5.58
C ALA A 218 14.65 33.52 4.58
N GLU A 219 14.85 32.20 4.51
CA GLU A 219 15.69 31.54 3.50
C GLU A 219 15.02 31.47 2.11
N THR A 220 13.76 31.92 1.97
CA THR A 220 13.03 31.92 0.70
C THR A 220 12.81 33.35 0.17
N PRO A 221 13.65 33.90 -0.74
CA PRO A 221 13.27 35.07 -1.53
C PRO A 221 12.29 34.68 -2.66
N PRO A 222 11.46 35.62 -3.18
CA PRO A 222 10.58 35.34 -4.29
C PRO A 222 11.41 35.13 -5.55
N THR A 223 11.14 34.06 -6.31
CA THR A 223 11.80 33.74 -7.58
C THR A 223 13.32 33.56 -7.50
N THR A 224 13.78 32.46 -6.92
CA THR A 224 15.01 31.83 -7.41
C THR A 224 14.95 30.33 -7.13
N GLN A 225 15.16 29.52 -8.16
CA GLN A 225 15.39 28.09 -8.02
C GLN A 225 16.47 27.87 -6.95
N VAL A 226 16.11 27.23 -5.85
CA VAL A 226 17.07 26.82 -4.83
C VAL A 226 18.02 25.83 -5.48
N ARG A 227 19.22 26.31 -5.76
CA ARG A 227 20.37 25.50 -6.17
C ARG A 227 20.76 24.67 -4.96
N ALA A 228 20.43 23.38 -5.01
CA ALA A 228 20.94 22.37 -4.08
C ALA A 228 22.48 22.43 -4.03
N PRO A 229 23.11 22.19 -2.86
CA PRO A 229 24.55 22.02 -2.80
C PRO A 229 24.96 20.86 -3.71
N ALA A 230 26.13 21.00 -4.34
CA ALA A 230 26.64 20.13 -5.39
C ALA A 230 26.82 18.68 -4.93
N ALA A 231 25.72 17.91 -4.93
CA ALA A 231 25.74 16.48 -5.02
C ALA A 231 25.97 16.12 -6.48
N ALA A 232 27.11 15.47 -6.73
CA ALA A 232 27.59 14.92 -8.00
C ALA A 232 26.57 14.89 -9.15
N ALA A 233 26.86 15.66 -10.20
CA ALA A 233 26.16 15.58 -11.47
C ALA A 233 26.37 14.20 -12.10
N VAL A 234 25.40 13.30 -11.96
CA VAL A 234 25.15 12.16 -12.86
C VAL A 234 23.62 11.89 -12.90
N PRO A 235 23.00 11.71 -14.08
CA PRO A 235 21.60 12.01 -14.36
C PRO A 235 20.73 10.77 -14.19
N SER A 236 19.38 10.83 -14.18
CA SER A 236 18.66 9.57 -14.47
C SER A 236 17.21 9.69 -14.96
N VAL A 237 17.02 9.17 -16.17
CA VAL A 237 15.79 8.57 -16.73
C VAL A 237 15.01 7.68 -15.73
N GLY A 238 15.67 7.23 -14.65
CA GLY A 238 15.12 6.37 -13.60
C GLY A 238 14.00 6.99 -12.76
N GLU A 239 14.00 8.30 -12.51
CA GLU A 239 12.98 8.90 -11.63
C GLU A 239 11.62 9.08 -12.34
N GLN A 240 11.63 9.46 -13.61
CA GLN A 240 10.42 9.48 -14.44
C GLN A 240 9.90 8.06 -14.69
N ALA A 241 10.79 7.10 -14.96
CA ALA A 241 10.42 5.70 -15.10
C ALA A 241 9.81 5.13 -13.81
N LEU A 242 10.35 5.50 -12.64
CA LEU A 242 9.82 5.09 -11.35
C LEU A 242 8.44 5.69 -11.06
N ARG A 243 8.23 6.97 -11.40
CA ARG A 243 6.90 7.61 -11.29
C ARG A 243 5.88 6.90 -12.19
N ALA A 244 6.19 6.70 -13.46
CA ALA A 244 5.30 6.00 -14.40
C ALA A 244 4.99 4.56 -13.95
N ALA A 245 5.99 3.83 -13.47
CA ALA A 245 5.79 2.48 -12.93
C ALA A 245 4.90 2.48 -11.67
N THR A 246 5.06 3.49 -10.81
CA THR A 246 4.24 3.62 -9.60
C THR A 246 2.79 3.96 -9.93
N GLU A 247 2.54 4.85 -10.90
CA GLU A 247 1.20 5.16 -11.39
C GLU A 247 0.51 3.93 -11.98
N GLN A 248 1.23 3.14 -12.81
CA GLN A 248 0.73 1.87 -13.34
C GLN A 248 0.39 0.88 -12.22
N ALA A 249 1.25 0.75 -11.20
CA ALA A 249 1.00 -0.14 -10.07
C ALA A 249 -0.21 0.30 -9.23
N MET A 250 -0.39 1.60 -8.99
CA MET A 250 -1.55 2.14 -8.28
C MET A 250 -2.85 1.92 -9.08
N SER A 251 -2.81 2.16 -10.38
CA SER A 251 -3.94 1.91 -11.28
C SER A 251 -4.33 0.43 -11.28
N ALA A 252 -3.36 -0.47 -11.44
CA ALA A 252 -3.58 -1.92 -11.38
C ALA A 252 -4.15 -2.36 -10.02
N ARG A 253 -3.68 -1.79 -8.91
CA ARG A 253 -4.22 -2.07 -7.56
C ARG A 253 -5.66 -1.61 -7.41
N LYS A 254 -6.01 -0.45 -7.96
CA LYS A 254 -7.39 0.07 -7.96
C LYS A 254 -8.30 -0.83 -8.78
N ALA A 255 -7.87 -1.21 -9.98
CA ALA A 255 -8.59 -2.13 -10.86
C ALA A 255 -8.77 -3.52 -10.22
N ALA A 256 -7.73 -4.06 -9.58
CA ALA A 256 -7.80 -5.34 -8.86
C ALA A 256 -8.93 -5.36 -7.82
N ARG A 257 -9.06 -4.29 -7.04
CA ARG A 257 -10.14 -4.16 -6.04
C ARG A 257 -11.53 -4.03 -6.65
N GLN A 258 -11.64 -3.45 -7.83
CA GLN A 258 -12.92 -3.38 -8.55
C GLN A 258 -13.28 -4.75 -9.10
N LEU A 259 -12.32 -5.42 -9.73
CA LEU A 259 -12.48 -6.74 -10.33
C LEU A 259 -12.81 -7.82 -9.28
N ALA A 260 -12.16 -7.79 -8.12
CA ALA A 260 -12.43 -8.70 -7.00
C ALA A 260 -13.84 -8.54 -6.40
N LYS A 261 -14.52 -7.41 -6.65
CA LYS A 261 -15.91 -7.18 -6.21
C LYS A 261 -16.95 -7.68 -7.20
N LEU A 262 -16.54 -7.95 -8.44
CA LEU A 262 -17.47 -8.43 -9.46
C LEU A 262 -17.84 -9.89 -9.19
N SER A 263 -19.12 -10.20 -9.38
CA SER A 263 -19.57 -11.59 -9.45
C SER A 263 -18.86 -12.34 -10.57
N TYR A 264 -18.78 -13.66 -10.47
CA TYR A 264 -18.17 -14.46 -11.52
C TYR A 264 -18.91 -14.35 -12.86
N SER A 265 -20.23 -14.17 -12.86
CA SER A 265 -21.00 -13.93 -14.09
C SER A 265 -20.51 -12.69 -14.83
N GLN A 266 -20.34 -11.57 -14.10
CA GLN A 266 -19.84 -10.32 -14.66
C GLN A 266 -18.40 -10.47 -15.18
N ARG A 267 -17.53 -11.19 -14.44
CA ARG A 267 -16.18 -11.49 -14.92
C ARG A 267 -16.21 -12.37 -16.16
N GLY A 268 -17.15 -13.32 -16.24
CA GLY A 268 -17.39 -14.15 -17.42
C GLY A 268 -17.87 -13.35 -18.64
N GLU A 269 -18.73 -12.35 -18.45
CA GLU A 269 -19.14 -11.41 -19.50
C GLU A 269 -17.95 -10.61 -20.03
N LEU A 270 -17.09 -10.08 -19.15
CA LEU A 270 -15.86 -9.39 -19.55
C LEU A 270 -14.93 -10.30 -20.38
N LEU A 271 -14.78 -11.56 -20.00
CA LEU A 271 -13.98 -12.53 -20.75
C LEU A 271 -14.54 -12.81 -22.15
N ARG A 272 -15.87 -12.94 -22.28
CA ARG A 272 -16.52 -13.13 -23.59
C ARG A 272 -16.37 -11.89 -24.46
N ALA A 273 -16.59 -10.70 -23.89
CA ALA A 273 -16.39 -9.43 -24.57
C ALA A 273 -14.95 -9.26 -25.06
N LEU A 274 -13.95 -9.64 -24.23
CA LEU A 274 -12.54 -9.65 -24.64
C LEU A 274 -12.30 -10.60 -25.81
N ALA A 275 -12.83 -11.83 -25.76
CA ALA A 275 -12.68 -12.81 -26.84
C ALA A 275 -13.30 -12.31 -28.15
N ASP A 276 -14.46 -11.67 -28.09
CA ASP A 276 -15.16 -11.11 -29.26
C ASP A 276 -14.42 -9.88 -29.82
N GLY A 277 -13.96 -9.00 -28.93
CA GLY A 277 -13.18 -7.81 -29.28
C GLY A 277 -11.87 -8.17 -30.01
N LEU A 278 -11.15 -9.19 -29.55
CA LEU A 278 -9.91 -9.64 -30.20
C LEU A 278 -10.14 -10.10 -31.64
N LEU A 279 -11.28 -10.75 -31.91
CA LEU A 279 -11.63 -11.21 -33.25
C LEU A 279 -12.11 -10.06 -34.14
N ALA A 280 -12.88 -9.13 -33.57
CA ALA A 280 -13.35 -7.94 -34.28
C ALA A 280 -12.19 -7.02 -34.70
N SER A 281 -11.18 -6.87 -33.84
CA SER A 281 -9.99 -6.05 -34.09
C SER A 281 -8.85 -6.80 -34.79
N TYR A 282 -9.11 -7.99 -35.36
CA TYR A 282 -8.05 -8.82 -35.95
C TYR A 282 -7.24 -8.09 -37.03
N ASP A 283 -7.88 -7.32 -37.90
CA ASP A 283 -7.19 -6.66 -39.02
C ASP A 283 -6.18 -5.61 -38.51
N GLU A 284 -6.52 -4.87 -37.46
CA GLU A 284 -5.61 -3.92 -36.81
C GLU A 284 -4.45 -4.63 -36.09
N ILE A 285 -4.75 -5.72 -35.38
CA ILE A 285 -3.74 -6.55 -34.71
C ILE A 285 -2.78 -7.17 -35.74
N ALA A 286 -3.30 -7.65 -36.86
CA ALA A 286 -2.53 -8.26 -37.94
C ALA A 286 -1.59 -7.23 -38.59
N ALA A 287 -2.08 -6.03 -38.90
CA ALA A 287 -1.27 -4.95 -39.43
C ALA A 287 -0.11 -4.58 -38.48
N ALA A 288 -0.38 -4.49 -37.17
CA ALA A 288 0.66 -4.25 -36.17
C ALA A 288 1.67 -5.42 -36.09
N ASN A 289 1.19 -6.67 -36.19
CA ASN A 289 2.04 -7.85 -36.17
C ASN A 289 2.98 -7.94 -37.38
N GLU A 290 2.50 -7.58 -38.57
CA GLU A 290 3.32 -7.54 -39.78
C GLU A 290 4.50 -6.57 -39.66
N LEU A 291 4.28 -5.38 -39.08
CA LEU A 291 5.34 -4.40 -38.84
C LEU A 291 6.39 -4.90 -37.84
N ASP A 292 5.97 -5.56 -36.76
CA ASP A 292 6.89 -6.15 -35.79
C ASP A 292 7.67 -7.34 -36.39
N VAL A 293 7.01 -8.19 -37.19
CA VAL A 293 7.67 -9.30 -37.90
C VAL A 293 8.69 -8.79 -38.91
N ALA A 294 8.38 -7.71 -39.64
CA ALA A 294 9.29 -7.07 -40.59
C ALA A 294 10.53 -6.51 -39.86
N ALA A 295 10.33 -5.75 -38.78
CA ALA A 295 11.42 -5.22 -37.96
C ALA A 295 12.30 -6.35 -37.37
N ALA A 296 11.69 -7.45 -36.93
CA ALA A 296 12.41 -8.62 -36.41
C ALA A 296 13.26 -9.33 -37.49
N LYS A 297 12.87 -9.27 -38.77
CA LYS A 297 13.69 -9.78 -39.88
C LYS A 297 14.92 -8.90 -40.10
N GLU A 298 14.75 -7.58 -40.09
CA GLU A 298 15.85 -6.62 -40.23
C GLU A 298 16.88 -6.73 -39.09
N MET A 299 16.40 -6.95 -37.86
CA MET A 299 17.25 -7.17 -36.68
C MET A 299 17.91 -8.56 -36.64
N LYS A 300 17.84 -9.36 -37.71
CA LYS A 300 18.44 -10.70 -37.83
C LYS A 300 18.09 -11.65 -36.67
N MET A 301 16.88 -11.55 -36.11
CA MET A 301 16.42 -12.45 -35.06
C MET A 301 16.44 -13.92 -35.52
N SER A 302 16.51 -14.87 -34.61
CA SER A 302 16.46 -16.29 -34.97
C SER A 302 15.10 -16.69 -35.56
N SER A 303 15.08 -17.72 -36.41
CA SER A 303 13.85 -18.26 -36.99
C SER A 303 12.84 -18.70 -35.92
N ALA A 304 13.33 -19.29 -34.83
CA ALA A 304 12.52 -19.73 -33.70
C ALA A 304 11.84 -18.55 -32.95
N MET A 305 12.53 -17.41 -32.78
CA MET A 305 11.93 -16.24 -32.13
C MET A 305 10.91 -15.55 -33.03
N ARG A 306 11.17 -15.45 -34.35
CA ARG A 306 10.19 -14.92 -35.31
C ARG A 306 8.92 -15.77 -35.36
N ALA A 307 9.04 -17.09 -35.28
CA ALA A 307 7.89 -17.98 -35.24
C ALA A 307 6.99 -17.75 -34.00
N ARG A 308 7.58 -17.35 -32.87
CA ARG A 308 6.84 -17.03 -31.64
C ARG A 308 6.10 -15.68 -31.73
N LEU A 309 6.63 -14.75 -32.51
CA LEU A 309 6.07 -13.42 -32.75
C LEU A 309 4.79 -13.46 -33.61
N LEU A 310 4.70 -14.42 -34.54
CA LEU A 310 3.59 -14.54 -35.48
C LEU A 310 2.26 -14.79 -34.75
N LEU A 311 1.25 -14.00 -35.13
CA LEU A 311 -0.10 -14.07 -34.60
C LEU A 311 -1.15 -14.20 -35.71
N PRO A 312 -1.16 -15.31 -36.46
CA PRO A 312 -2.13 -15.51 -37.53
C PRO A 312 -3.55 -15.66 -36.98
N LYS A 313 -4.57 -15.40 -37.81
CA LYS A 313 -6.00 -15.48 -37.45
C LYS A 313 -6.37 -16.75 -36.70
N LYS A 314 -5.88 -17.90 -37.17
CA LYS A 314 -6.11 -19.21 -36.53
C LYS A 314 -5.59 -19.26 -35.10
N LYS A 315 -4.42 -18.66 -34.83
CA LYS A 315 -3.82 -18.60 -33.50
C LYS A 315 -4.60 -17.65 -32.59
N LEU A 316 -5.00 -16.48 -33.08
CA LEU A 316 -5.82 -15.54 -32.29
C LEU A 316 -7.21 -16.12 -31.99
N ALA A 317 -7.82 -16.83 -32.95
CA ALA A 317 -9.07 -17.55 -32.73
C ALA A 317 -8.94 -18.63 -31.64
N ALA A 318 -7.87 -19.42 -31.66
CA ALA A 318 -7.61 -20.39 -30.60
C ALA A 318 -7.42 -19.72 -29.22
N VAL A 319 -6.81 -18.53 -29.17
CA VAL A 319 -6.71 -17.74 -27.94
C VAL A 319 -8.10 -17.29 -27.48
N ALA A 320 -8.93 -16.72 -28.36
CA ALA A 320 -10.28 -16.30 -28.04
C ALA A 320 -11.15 -17.46 -27.51
N ASP A 321 -11.04 -18.65 -28.11
CA ASP A 321 -11.74 -19.85 -27.65
C ASP A 321 -11.24 -20.31 -26.27
N GLY A 322 -9.93 -20.22 -26.03
CA GLY A 322 -9.35 -20.45 -24.70
C GLY A 322 -9.91 -19.50 -23.63
N ILE A 323 -10.09 -18.23 -23.97
CA ILE A 323 -10.69 -17.23 -23.08
C ILE A 323 -12.15 -17.57 -22.78
N ARG A 324 -12.94 -17.96 -23.80
CA ARG A 324 -14.33 -18.42 -23.61
C ARG A 324 -14.41 -19.66 -22.74
N SER A 325 -13.46 -20.58 -22.86
CA SER A 325 -13.34 -21.76 -22.01
C SER A 325 -13.04 -21.37 -20.55
N ILE A 326 -12.18 -20.38 -20.31
CA ILE A 326 -11.96 -19.86 -18.95
C ILE A 326 -13.26 -19.27 -18.37
N ALA A 327 -14.07 -18.58 -19.19
CA ALA A 327 -15.33 -17.99 -18.77
C ALA A 327 -16.44 -19.01 -18.43
N SER A 328 -16.30 -20.27 -18.85
CA SER A 328 -17.25 -21.35 -18.55
C SER A 328 -16.81 -22.26 -17.42
N GLN A 329 -15.59 -22.10 -16.89
CA GLN A 329 -15.10 -22.83 -15.74
C GLN A 329 -15.81 -22.36 -14.45
N PRO A 330 -15.73 -23.11 -13.33
CA PRO A 330 -16.31 -22.63 -12.08
C PRO A 330 -15.48 -21.47 -11.50
N ASP A 331 -16.08 -20.60 -10.69
CA ASP A 331 -15.40 -19.44 -10.09
C ASP A 331 -14.17 -19.89 -9.29
N PRO A 332 -12.94 -19.41 -9.60
CA PRO A 332 -11.75 -19.78 -8.84
C PRO A 332 -11.67 -19.13 -7.45
N LEU A 333 -12.47 -18.08 -7.19
CA LEU A 333 -12.49 -17.37 -5.90
C LEU A 333 -13.55 -17.93 -4.95
N GLY A 334 -13.38 -17.68 -3.65
CA GLY A 334 -14.36 -18.07 -2.63
C GLY A 334 -14.43 -19.57 -2.36
N ARG A 335 -13.51 -20.37 -2.93
CA ARG A 335 -13.54 -21.83 -2.76
C ARG A 335 -12.91 -22.20 -1.43
N ILE A 336 -13.71 -22.80 -0.56
CA ILE A 336 -13.22 -23.41 0.68
C ILE A 336 -12.38 -24.65 0.32
N LYS A 337 -11.07 -24.56 0.55
CA LYS A 337 -10.11 -25.67 0.40
C LYS A 337 -10.09 -26.58 1.61
N ARG A 338 -10.30 -26.00 2.80
CA ARG A 338 -10.29 -26.73 4.07
C ARG A 338 -11.27 -26.08 5.04
N LYS A 339 -12.03 -26.92 5.77
CA LYS A 339 -12.92 -26.53 6.85
C LYS A 339 -12.63 -27.43 8.05
N MET A 340 -12.41 -26.84 9.22
CA MET A 340 -12.10 -27.59 10.45
C MET A 340 -12.68 -26.85 11.66
N GLU A 341 -13.35 -27.59 12.54
CA GLU A 341 -13.78 -27.06 13.83
C GLU A 341 -12.62 -27.18 14.83
N LEU A 342 -12.20 -26.06 15.41
CA LEU A 342 -11.10 -25.97 16.37
C LEU A 342 -11.57 -26.17 17.81
N ALA A 343 -12.79 -25.73 18.09
CA ALA A 343 -13.52 -25.85 19.35
C ALA A 343 -15.01 -25.67 19.04
N SER A 344 -15.89 -26.00 19.99
CA SER A 344 -17.35 -25.86 19.83
C SER A 344 -17.71 -24.46 19.33
N GLY A 345 -18.21 -24.36 18.09
CA GLY A 345 -18.62 -23.10 17.46
C GLY A 345 -17.49 -22.28 16.81
N LEU A 346 -16.24 -22.74 16.85
CA LEU A 346 -15.09 -22.07 16.23
C LEU A 346 -14.63 -22.85 14.98
N THR A 347 -15.08 -22.41 13.80
CA THR A 347 -14.70 -23.02 12.52
C THR A 347 -13.60 -22.23 11.82
N LEU A 348 -12.48 -22.90 11.53
CA LEU A 348 -11.42 -22.40 10.66
C LEU A 348 -11.73 -22.77 9.20
N LEU A 349 -11.74 -21.77 8.33
CA LEU A 349 -11.87 -21.91 6.88
C LEU A 349 -10.57 -21.50 6.19
N GLN A 350 -10.16 -22.28 5.21
CA GLN A 350 -9.15 -21.88 4.23
C GLN A 350 -9.86 -21.65 2.90
N GLU A 351 -9.86 -20.40 2.44
CA GLU A 351 -10.59 -19.95 1.25
C GLU A 351 -9.62 -19.44 0.17
N THR A 352 -9.98 -19.59 -1.11
CA THR A 352 -9.24 -18.98 -2.22
C THR A 352 -9.57 -17.49 -2.35
N VAL A 353 -8.54 -16.65 -2.36
CA VAL A 353 -8.64 -15.20 -2.54
C VAL A 353 -7.76 -14.74 -3.71
N PRO A 354 -8.03 -13.58 -4.32
CA PRO A 354 -7.12 -12.99 -5.29
C PRO A 354 -5.73 -12.74 -4.69
N LEU A 355 -4.69 -12.84 -5.52
CA LEU A 355 -3.32 -12.51 -5.14
C LEU A 355 -3.09 -11.00 -5.02
N GLY A 356 -3.86 -10.19 -5.75
CA GLY A 356 -3.75 -8.74 -5.77
C GLY A 356 -3.30 -8.23 -7.14
N VAL A 357 -2.07 -7.71 -7.23
CA VAL A 357 -1.50 -7.19 -8.49
C VAL A 357 -0.40 -8.13 -8.96
N LEU A 358 -0.48 -8.54 -10.23
CA LEU A 358 0.49 -9.40 -10.89
C LEU A 358 1.34 -8.58 -11.85
N LEU A 359 2.67 -8.70 -11.75
CA LEU A 359 3.59 -8.28 -12.81
C LEU A 359 3.98 -9.51 -13.62
N VAL A 360 3.66 -9.51 -14.91
CA VAL A 360 4.04 -10.60 -15.81
C VAL A 360 4.98 -10.07 -16.87
N ILE A 361 6.19 -10.63 -16.88
CA ILE A 361 7.22 -10.35 -17.87
C ILE A 361 7.25 -11.52 -18.84
N PHE A 362 7.20 -11.22 -20.13
CA PHE A 362 7.21 -12.22 -21.19
C PHE A 362 8.04 -11.74 -22.38
N GLU A 363 8.62 -12.69 -23.09
CA GLU A 363 9.45 -12.44 -24.27
C GLU A 363 8.59 -12.19 -25.52
N SER A 364 9.15 -12.39 -26.72
CA SER A 364 8.54 -12.17 -28.04
C SER A 364 7.36 -13.13 -28.35
N ARG A 365 6.32 -13.12 -27.51
CA ARG A 365 5.08 -13.90 -27.60
C ARG A 365 3.86 -13.00 -27.35
N PRO A 366 3.35 -12.31 -28.38
CA PRO A 366 2.24 -11.37 -28.21
C PRO A 366 0.95 -12.06 -27.75
N ASP A 367 0.75 -13.34 -28.06
CA ASP A 367 -0.42 -14.12 -27.62
C ASP A 367 -0.53 -14.28 -26.09
N VAL A 368 0.56 -14.02 -25.35
CA VAL A 368 0.58 -14.06 -23.88
C VAL A 368 -0.27 -12.93 -23.27
N VAL A 369 -0.34 -11.76 -23.94
CA VAL A 369 -1.09 -10.58 -23.46
C VAL A 369 -2.56 -10.94 -23.16
N PRO A 370 -3.38 -11.37 -24.15
CA PRO A 370 -4.78 -11.69 -23.92
C PRO A 370 -4.98 -12.92 -23.01
N GLN A 371 -4.07 -13.91 -23.03
CA GLN A 371 -4.17 -15.09 -22.17
C GLN A 371 -4.03 -14.76 -20.69
N VAL A 372 -3.01 -13.97 -20.34
CA VAL A 372 -2.77 -13.57 -18.94
C VAL A 372 -3.82 -12.57 -18.48
N ALA A 373 -4.26 -11.67 -19.37
CA ALA A 373 -5.38 -10.77 -19.09
C ALA A 373 -6.64 -11.56 -18.70
N ALA A 374 -6.98 -12.59 -19.47
CA ALA A 374 -8.12 -13.45 -19.19
C ALA A 374 -7.99 -14.19 -17.85
N LEU A 375 -6.83 -14.79 -17.54
CA LEU A 375 -6.61 -15.42 -16.24
C LEU A 375 -6.70 -14.43 -15.08
N SER A 376 -6.18 -13.21 -15.27
CA SER A 376 -6.24 -12.13 -14.27
C SER A 376 -7.68 -11.70 -13.99
N ILE A 377 -8.48 -11.49 -15.06
CA ILE A 377 -9.91 -11.19 -14.97
C ILE A 377 -10.64 -12.31 -14.23
N ALA A 378 -10.46 -13.56 -14.67
CA ALA A 378 -11.11 -14.72 -14.08
C ALA A 378 -10.78 -14.92 -12.59
N SER A 379 -9.60 -14.50 -12.15
CA SER A 379 -9.12 -14.65 -10.77
C SER A 379 -9.17 -13.35 -9.95
N GLY A 380 -9.75 -12.27 -10.47
CA GLY A 380 -9.95 -11.02 -9.71
C GLY A 380 -8.66 -10.25 -9.41
N ASN A 381 -7.62 -10.44 -10.23
CA ASN A 381 -6.32 -9.79 -10.04
C ASN A 381 -6.15 -8.58 -10.97
N GLY A 382 -5.40 -7.58 -10.50
CA GLY A 382 -4.85 -6.52 -11.35
C GLY A 382 -3.61 -7.02 -12.07
N LEU A 383 -3.34 -6.47 -13.25
CA LEU A 383 -2.27 -6.96 -14.12
C LEU A 383 -1.41 -5.81 -14.63
N ILE A 384 -0.09 -6.01 -14.56
CA ILE A 384 0.93 -5.19 -15.20
C ILE A 384 1.69 -6.11 -16.15
N LEU A 385 1.76 -5.71 -17.42
CA LEU A 385 2.40 -6.49 -18.47
C LEU A 385 3.68 -5.80 -18.91
N LYS A 386 4.77 -6.55 -18.94
CA LYS A 386 6.03 -6.11 -19.57
C LYS A 386 6.43 -7.10 -20.65
N GLY A 387 6.03 -6.78 -21.89
CA GLY A 387 6.44 -7.53 -23.07
C GLY A 387 7.86 -7.16 -23.55
N GLY A 388 8.40 -8.02 -24.42
CA GLY A 388 9.61 -7.75 -25.21
C GLY A 388 9.43 -6.57 -26.17
N LYS A 389 10.54 -5.87 -26.50
CA LYS A 389 10.52 -4.71 -27.42
C LYS A 389 10.19 -5.13 -28.86
N GLU A 390 10.40 -6.41 -29.17
CA GLU A 390 10.25 -7.01 -30.49
C GLU A 390 8.77 -7.13 -30.90
N ALA A 391 7.84 -7.14 -29.93
CA ALA A 391 6.40 -7.22 -30.15
C ALA A 391 5.66 -5.95 -29.71
N ALA A 392 6.35 -4.80 -29.65
CA ALA A 392 5.82 -3.60 -29.02
C ALA A 392 4.52 -3.11 -29.66
N ARG A 393 4.41 -3.12 -31.00
CA ARG A 393 3.21 -2.65 -31.70
C ARG A 393 2.07 -3.64 -31.57
N THR A 394 2.37 -4.94 -31.69
CA THR A 394 1.40 -6.02 -31.51
C THR A 394 0.82 -6.01 -30.10
N ASN A 395 1.67 -5.84 -29.07
CA ASN A 395 1.23 -5.76 -27.68
C ASN A 395 0.37 -4.52 -27.42
N ALA A 396 0.70 -3.38 -28.04
CA ALA A 396 -0.11 -2.16 -27.92
C ALA A 396 -1.49 -2.33 -28.57
N ALA A 397 -1.57 -2.93 -29.76
CA ALA A 397 -2.82 -3.23 -30.43
C ALA A 397 -3.68 -4.20 -29.61
N LEU A 398 -3.07 -5.26 -29.05
CA LEU A 398 -3.76 -6.21 -28.17
C LEU A 398 -4.24 -5.60 -26.85
N HIS A 399 -3.54 -4.60 -26.31
CA HIS A 399 -3.93 -3.90 -25.09
C HIS A 399 -5.04 -2.87 -25.33
N ALA A 400 -5.21 -2.39 -26.56
CA ALA A 400 -6.27 -1.44 -26.91
C ALA A 400 -7.66 -2.09 -26.99
N VAL A 401 -7.69 -3.41 -27.23
CA VAL A 401 -8.87 -4.28 -27.14
C VAL A 401 -9.19 -4.56 -25.68
#